data_AF-A0A351X5K2-F1
#
_entry.id   AF-A0A351X5K2-F1
#
_cell.length_a   1.000
_cell.length_b   1.000
_cell.length_c   1.000
_cell.angle_alpha   90.00
_cell.angle_beta   90.00
_cell.angle_gamma   90.00
#
_symmetry.space_group_name_H-M   'P 1'
#
loop_
_entity.id
_entity.type
_entity.pdbx_description
1 polymer ?
#
loop_
_entity_poly.entity_id
_entity_poly.type
_entity_poly.pdbx_seq_one_letter_code
_entity_poly.pdbx_strand_id
1 'polypeptide(L)'
;MNINVMESTAFIDATAAGTEGFYLLGWGADYPGATNFYDYHFAADTNLQFGDLYPDLVEEIRAAGKISDPAARQVHYDKVNQLLKDDVVMIPVAHGASATAFKASIGGAHASPLGNEVMGVLTSDSDQFVWMQSGEPATLWCIDETDGETLRACEQIFEALLSFKVGSTEVEPGLAESYVANDDATEWTFTLRQGVQFHDGALLDASDVVASYAAVWDAASPNHVGRTGNFEYFTAFFNKFLNATE
;
A
#
# COMPACT_ATOMS: atom_id res chain seq x y z
N MET A 1 -7.56 8.86 -32.24
CA MET A 1 -7.27 8.32 -30.91
C MET A 1 -8.27 7.21 -30.65
N ASN A 2 -7.80 5.98 -30.48
CA ASN A 2 -8.65 4.84 -30.12
C ASN A 2 -8.50 4.64 -28.62
N ILE A 3 -9.61 4.52 -27.89
CA ILE A 3 -9.60 4.25 -26.45
C ILE A 3 -9.58 2.73 -26.27
N ASN A 4 -8.55 2.22 -25.61
CA ASN A 4 -8.48 0.83 -25.16
C ASN A 4 -8.99 0.76 -23.72
N VAL A 5 -10.06 0.01 -23.48
CA VAL A 5 -10.60 -0.18 -22.12
C VAL A 5 -10.18 -1.56 -21.64
N MET A 6 -9.59 -1.60 -20.45
CA MET A 6 -9.08 -2.82 -19.82
C MET A 6 -9.76 -3.02 -18.46
N GLU A 7 -9.78 -4.27 -18.00
CA GLU A 7 -10.13 -4.60 -16.62
C GLU A 7 -9.06 -4.00 -15.68
N SER A 8 -9.43 -3.60 -14.46
CA SER A 8 -8.59 -2.84 -13.51
C SER A 8 -7.24 -3.52 -13.25
N THR A 9 -7.27 -4.79 -12.84
CA THR A 9 -6.04 -5.55 -12.52
C THR A 9 -5.16 -5.69 -13.76
N ALA A 10 -5.75 -6.10 -14.88
CA ALA A 10 -5.02 -6.24 -16.13
C ALA A 10 -4.41 -4.90 -16.62
N PHE A 11 -5.08 -3.79 -16.37
CA PHE A 11 -4.59 -2.45 -16.68
C PHE A 11 -3.40 -2.06 -15.81
N ILE A 12 -3.50 -2.26 -14.49
CA ILE A 12 -2.40 -2.01 -13.55
C ILE A 12 -1.18 -2.85 -13.92
N ASP A 13 -1.34 -4.16 -14.12
CA ASP A 13 -0.26 -5.07 -14.54
C ASP A 13 0.44 -4.57 -15.82
N ALA A 14 -0.33 -4.15 -16.84
CA ALA A 14 0.21 -3.66 -18.11
C ALA A 14 0.95 -2.32 -17.96
N THR A 15 0.43 -1.40 -17.14
CA THR A 15 1.09 -0.11 -16.89
C THR A 15 2.37 -0.30 -16.07
N ALA A 16 2.37 -1.11 -15.01
CA ALA A 16 3.55 -1.42 -14.20
C ALA A 16 4.65 -2.12 -15.04
N ALA A 17 4.26 -2.96 -16.01
CA ALA A 17 5.17 -3.58 -16.97
C ALA A 17 5.66 -2.63 -18.09
N GLY A 18 5.18 -1.38 -18.13
CA GLY A 18 5.59 -0.38 -19.12
C GLY A 18 5.08 -0.68 -20.54
N THR A 19 4.01 -1.47 -20.69
CA THR A 19 3.51 -1.89 -22.02
C THR A 19 2.50 -0.91 -22.62
N GLU A 20 2.02 0.05 -21.84
CA GLU A 20 1.04 1.06 -22.25
C GLU A 20 1.70 2.42 -22.53
N GLY A 21 1.41 3.02 -23.69
CA GLY A 21 2.11 4.23 -24.13
C GLY A 21 1.54 5.56 -23.62
N PHE A 22 0.22 5.68 -23.45
CA PHE A 22 -0.43 6.87 -22.88
C PHE A 22 -1.80 6.49 -22.32
N TYR A 23 -2.04 6.79 -21.05
CA TYR A 23 -3.20 6.29 -20.34
C TYR A 23 -3.63 7.25 -19.22
N LEU A 24 -4.85 7.04 -18.71
CA LEU A 24 -5.37 7.75 -17.54
C LEU A 24 -5.31 6.81 -16.35
N LEU A 25 -4.50 7.18 -15.37
CA LEU A 25 -4.36 6.47 -14.11
C LEU A 25 -4.30 7.50 -12.97
N GLY A 26 -4.61 7.05 -11.76
CA GLY A 26 -4.55 7.85 -10.55
C GLY A 26 -3.88 7.05 -9.44
N TRP A 27 -3.56 7.74 -8.35
CA TRP A 27 -2.99 7.15 -7.15
C TRP A 27 -3.82 7.55 -5.94
N GLY A 28 -4.31 6.55 -5.20
CA GLY A 28 -4.79 6.73 -3.84
C GLY A 28 -3.62 6.42 -2.90
N ALA A 29 -3.29 7.32 -1.97
CA ALA A 29 -2.18 7.07 -1.08
C ALA A 29 -2.48 5.91 -0.13
N ASP A 30 -1.53 4.97 0.04
CA ASP A 30 -1.69 3.83 0.97
C ASP A 30 -1.34 4.23 2.42
N TYR A 31 -0.49 5.23 2.58
CA TYR A 31 -0.10 5.78 3.88
C TYR A 31 0.28 7.28 3.74
N PRO A 32 0.20 8.09 4.82
CA PRO A 32 0.31 9.56 4.74
C PRO A 32 1.76 10.06 4.63
N GLY A 33 2.62 9.36 3.88
CA GLY A 33 4.01 9.73 3.66
C GLY A 33 4.27 10.01 2.18
N ALA A 34 5.05 11.07 1.88
CA ALA A 34 5.41 11.39 0.50
C ALA A 34 6.19 10.26 -0.21
N THR A 35 6.88 9.41 0.55
CA THR A 35 7.53 8.19 0.03
C THR A 35 6.55 7.21 -0.59
N ASN A 36 5.29 7.20 -0.15
CA ASN A 36 4.25 6.36 -0.74
C ASN A 36 4.06 6.65 -2.23
N PHE A 37 4.17 7.91 -2.63
CA PHE A 37 4.05 8.32 -4.02
C PHE A 37 5.39 8.29 -4.75
N TYR A 38 6.42 8.95 -4.18
CA TYR A 38 7.67 9.17 -4.92
C TYR A 38 8.51 7.90 -5.05
N ASP A 39 8.69 7.13 -3.97
CA ASP A 39 9.56 5.95 -4.01
C ASP A 39 8.98 4.89 -4.94
N TYR A 40 7.67 4.67 -4.87
CA TYR A 40 6.97 3.67 -5.68
C TYR A 40 6.97 4.02 -7.17
N HIS A 41 6.61 5.26 -7.55
CA HIS A 41 6.45 5.61 -8.96
C HIS A 41 7.73 6.08 -9.67
N PHE A 42 8.72 6.59 -8.92
CA PHE A 42 9.87 7.27 -9.53
C PHE A 42 11.22 6.82 -8.97
N ALA A 43 11.27 5.84 -8.07
CA ALA A 43 12.53 5.29 -7.57
C ALA A 43 12.57 3.75 -7.45
N ALA A 44 11.50 3.06 -7.83
CA ALA A 44 11.45 1.60 -7.95
C ALA A 44 11.75 1.21 -9.40
N ASP A 45 12.79 0.41 -9.62
CA ASP A 45 13.17 -0.08 -10.95
C ASP A 45 12.26 -1.22 -11.46
N THR A 46 11.47 -1.80 -10.56
CA THR A 46 10.44 -2.81 -10.84
C THR A 46 9.14 -2.21 -11.37
N ASN A 47 8.92 -0.91 -11.23
CA ASN A 47 7.72 -0.22 -11.72
C ASN A 47 8.07 0.67 -12.92
N LEU A 48 7.64 0.26 -14.11
CA LEU A 48 7.89 0.95 -15.39
C LEU A 48 6.71 1.82 -15.85
N GLN A 49 5.77 2.12 -14.95
CA GLN A 49 4.60 2.95 -15.24
C GLN A 49 4.98 4.26 -15.94
N PHE A 50 6.05 4.94 -15.48
CA PHE A 50 6.53 6.18 -16.07
C PHE A 50 7.78 6.01 -16.97
N GLY A 51 8.09 4.78 -17.39
CA GLY A 51 9.25 4.46 -18.22
C GLY A 51 10.55 4.34 -17.42
N ASP A 52 11.67 4.67 -18.06
CA ASP A 52 13.00 4.60 -17.44
C ASP A 52 13.14 5.60 -16.29
N LEU A 53 13.86 5.20 -15.24
CA LEU A 53 14.14 6.07 -14.10
C LEU A 53 15.09 7.21 -14.46
N TYR A 54 14.78 8.41 -13.95
CA TYR A 54 15.61 9.61 -14.09
C TYR A 54 16.64 9.64 -12.94
N PRO A 55 17.97 9.54 -13.22
CA PRO A 55 18.96 9.35 -12.16
C PRO A 55 19.00 10.46 -11.10
N ASP A 56 18.79 11.71 -11.51
CA ASP A 56 18.73 12.88 -10.63
C ASP A 56 17.46 12.91 -9.77
N LEU A 57 16.32 12.48 -10.32
CA LEU A 57 15.09 12.27 -9.58
C LEU A 57 15.25 11.20 -8.51
N VAL A 58 15.81 10.04 -8.89
CA VAL A 58 16.09 8.93 -7.96
C VAL A 58 17.05 9.36 -6.86
N GLU A 59 18.13 10.07 -7.20
CA GLU A 59 19.11 10.56 -6.22
C GLU A 59 18.43 11.43 -5.14
N GLU A 60 17.57 12.36 -5.56
CA GLU A 60 16.85 13.25 -4.63
C GLU A 60 15.81 12.52 -3.79
N ILE A 61 15.04 11.59 -4.37
CA ILE A 61 14.08 10.77 -3.62
C ILE A 61 14.80 9.94 -2.56
N ARG A 62 15.90 9.28 -2.93
CA ARG A 62 16.70 8.47 -2.00
C ARG A 62 17.44 9.30 -0.95
N ALA A 63 17.76 10.56 -1.25
CA ALA A 63 18.28 11.51 -0.25
C ALA A 63 17.19 11.88 0.77
N ALA A 64 15.97 12.20 0.30
CA ALA A 64 14.83 12.50 1.16
C ALA A 64 14.49 11.34 2.12
N GLY A 65 14.51 10.11 1.62
CA GLY A 65 14.21 8.90 2.40
C GLY A 65 15.14 8.66 3.61
N LYS A 66 16.29 9.34 3.68
CA LYS A 66 17.27 9.22 4.79
C LYS A 66 17.11 10.29 5.88
N ILE A 67 16.16 11.20 5.74
CA ILE A 67 15.99 12.37 6.61
C ILE A 67 14.74 12.19 7.45
N SER A 68 14.85 12.16 8.78
CA SER A 68 13.69 12.04 9.69
C SER A 68 12.95 13.36 9.92
N ASP A 69 13.62 14.51 9.81
CA ASP A 69 13.01 15.84 9.96
C ASP A 69 12.11 16.19 8.76
N PRO A 70 10.80 16.42 8.96
CA PRO A 70 9.89 16.70 7.85
C PRO A 70 10.22 17.96 7.05
N ALA A 71 10.70 19.02 7.71
CA ALA A 71 11.01 20.28 7.04
C ALA A 71 12.25 20.14 6.14
N ALA A 72 13.29 19.48 6.62
CA ALA A 72 14.47 19.16 5.81
C ALA A 72 14.12 18.20 4.65
N ARG A 73 13.22 17.22 4.88
CA ARG A 73 12.76 16.31 3.83
C ARG A 73 11.97 17.04 2.73
N GLN A 74 11.15 18.02 3.11
CA GLN A 74 10.35 18.81 2.15
C GLN A 74 11.22 19.54 1.12
N VAL A 75 12.41 20.02 1.50
CA VAL A 75 13.33 20.68 0.57
C VAL A 75 13.73 19.77 -0.60
N HIS A 76 13.92 18.48 -0.34
CA HIS A 76 14.17 17.50 -1.40
C HIS A 76 12.93 17.27 -2.26
N TYR A 77 11.74 17.13 -1.65
CA TYR A 77 10.51 16.93 -2.41
C TYR A 77 10.11 18.13 -3.28
N ASP A 78 10.45 19.35 -2.88
CA ASP A 78 10.29 20.53 -3.74
C ASP A 78 11.17 20.42 -5.01
N LYS A 79 12.39 19.90 -4.88
CA LYS A 79 13.27 19.63 -6.03
C LYS A 79 12.75 18.47 -6.88
N VAL A 80 12.29 17.39 -6.28
CA VAL A 80 11.62 16.26 -6.97
C VAL A 80 10.43 16.77 -7.80
N ASN A 81 9.57 17.61 -7.22
CA ASN A 81 8.44 18.22 -7.94
C ASN A 81 8.88 19.10 -9.11
N GLN A 82 9.99 19.83 -8.96
CA GLN A 82 10.54 20.65 -10.04
C GLN A 82 11.09 19.79 -11.19
N LEU A 83 11.81 18.70 -10.89
CA LEU A 83 12.31 17.74 -11.88
C LEU A 83 11.15 17.07 -12.65
N LEU A 84 10.14 16.55 -11.93
CA LEU A 84 8.94 15.95 -12.54
C LEU A 84 8.24 16.91 -13.52
N LYS A 85 8.22 18.20 -13.18
CA LYS A 85 7.63 19.25 -14.01
C LYS A 85 8.49 19.57 -15.24
N ASP A 86 9.81 19.64 -15.08
CA ASP A 86 10.73 19.98 -16.17
C ASP A 86 10.82 18.85 -17.21
N ASP A 87 10.79 17.60 -16.75
CA ASP A 87 10.82 16.42 -17.62
C ASP A 87 9.43 16.00 -18.14
N VAL A 88 8.37 16.56 -17.56
CA VAL A 88 6.96 16.26 -17.92
C VAL A 88 6.68 14.75 -17.85
N VAL A 89 7.14 14.11 -16.77
CA VAL A 89 7.00 12.66 -16.54
C VAL A 89 5.52 12.24 -16.49
N MET A 90 4.66 13.11 -15.98
CA MET A 90 3.21 12.96 -15.98
C MET A 90 2.50 14.30 -16.13
N ILE A 91 1.21 14.27 -16.45
CA ILE A 91 0.35 15.46 -16.49
C ILE A 91 -0.68 15.33 -15.35
N PRO A 92 -0.48 16.01 -14.20
CA PRO A 92 -1.47 16.01 -13.12
C PRO A 92 -2.77 16.65 -13.60
N VAL A 93 -3.88 15.90 -13.54
CA VAL A 93 -5.19 16.37 -14.02
C VAL A 93 -6.01 16.97 -12.87
N ALA A 94 -6.10 16.27 -11.74
CA ALA A 94 -6.90 16.68 -10.58
C ALA A 94 -6.47 15.96 -9.30
N HIS A 95 -6.86 16.53 -8.15
CA HIS A 95 -6.86 15.85 -6.86
C HIS A 95 -8.33 15.71 -6.41
N GLY A 96 -8.81 14.48 -6.28
CA GLY A 96 -10.17 14.18 -5.84
C GLY A 96 -10.27 14.09 -4.32
N ALA A 97 -11.48 14.30 -3.78
CA ALA A 97 -11.78 13.93 -2.41
C ALA A 97 -12.18 12.45 -2.35
N SER A 98 -11.85 11.77 -1.26
CA SER A 98 -12.42 10.44 -0.98
C SER A 98 -13.90 10.58 -0.63
N ALA A 99 -14.74 9.78 -1.28
CA ALA A 99 -16.18 9.81 -1.08
C ALA A 99 -16.77 8.40 -1.20
N THR A 100 -17.56 8.03 -0.20
CA THR A 100 -18.31 6.78 -0.14
C THR A 100 -19.78 7.07 0.11
N ALA A 101 -20.65 6.20 -0.40
CA ALA A 101 -22.09 6.33 -0.25
C ALA A 101 -22.65 5.12 0.50
N PHE A 102 -23.41 5.38 1.56
CA PHE A 102 -24.03 4.35 2.38
C PHE A 102 -25.55 4.48 2.36
N LYS A 103 -26.25 3.36 2.60
CA LYS A 103 -27.68 3.42 2.94
C LYS A 103 -27.83 4.17 4.27
N ALA A 104 -28.89 4.95 4.40
CA ALA A 104 -29.16 5.73 5.61
C ALA A 104 -29.29 4.89 6.90
N SER A 105 -29.56 3.59 6.77
CA SER A 105 -29.64 2.65 7.89
C SER A 105 -28.27 2.18 8.41
N ILE A 106 -27.18 2.48 7.71
CA ILE A 106 -25.84 2.05 8.13
C ILE A 106 -25.31 3.01 9.20
N GLY A 107 -25.12 2.47 10.41
CA GLY A 107 -24.43 3.17 11.49
C GLY A 107 -22.92 3.08 11.34
N GLY A 108 -22.19 4.07 11.88
CA GLY A 108 -20.72 4.11 11.79
C GLY A 108 -20.17 4.46 10.40
N ALA A 109 -21.02 4.84 9.44
CA ALA A 109 -20.61 5.23 8.09
C ALA A 109 -19.56 6.35 8.09
N HIS A 110 -18.49 6.14 7.34
CA HIS A 110 -17.36 7.07 7.20
C HIS A 110 -16.68 6.87 5.85
N ALA A 111 -15.94 7.89 5.40
CA ALA A 111 -15.03 7.79 4.26
C ALA A 111 -13.61 7.78 4.80
N SER A 112 -12.73 6.94 4.24
CA SER A 112 -11.31 6.97 4.57
C SER A 112 -10.56 7.94 3.64
N PRO A 113 -9.61 8.75 4.15
CA PRO A 113 -8.71 9.54 3.30
C PRO A 113 -7.79 8.69 2.41
N LEU A 114 -7.60 7.40 2.73
CA LEU A 114 -6.76 6.45 1.99
C LEU A 114 -7.59 5.43 1.20
N GLY A 115 -8.92 5.56 1.21
CA GLY A 115 -9.83 4.61 0.55
C GLY A 115 -9.99 3.27 1.26
N ASN A 116 -9.53 3.15 2.51
CA ASN A 116 -9.69 1.96 3.35
C ASN A 116 -10.74 2.15 4.45
N GLU A 117 -12.02 1.99 4.10
CA GLU A 117 -13.10 2.05 5.08
C GLU A 117 -13.02 0.88 6.07
N VAL A 118 -13.04 1.20 7.38
CA VAL A 118 -12.99 0.21 8.46
C VAL A 118 -14.35 -0.44 8.61
N MET A 119 -14.62 -1.53 7.89
CA MET A 119 -15.98 -2.09 7.82
C MET A 119 -16.43 -2.71 9.16
N GLY A 120 -15.48 -3.12 10.00
CA GLY A 120 -15.76 -3.70 11.33
C GLY A 120 -16.49 -2.77 12.31
N VAL A 121 -16.50 -1.44 12.08
CA VAL A 121 -17.25 -0.48 12.92
C VAL A 121 -18.62 -0.14 12.34
N LEU A 122 -18.95 -0.65 11.15
CA LEU A 122 -20.25 -0.42 10.52
C LEU A 122 -21.31 -1.31 11.17
N THR A 123 -22.50 -0.75 11.38
CA THR A 123 -23.65 -1.49 11.93
C THR A 123 -24.82 -1.46 10.98
N SER A 124 -25.57 -2.56 10.90
CA SER A 124 -26.74 -2.72 10.03
C SER A 124 -27.81 -3.56 10.73
N ASP A 125 -29.07 -3.32 10.41
CA ASP A 125 -30.21 -4.15 10.84
C ASP A 125 -30.37 -5.43 9.99
N SER A 126 -29.42 -5.70 9.08
CA SER A 126 -29.44 -6.83 8.16
C SER A 126 -28.17 -7.65 8.29
N ASP A 127 -28.32 -8.97 8.24
CA ASP A 127 -27.21 -9.93 8.16
C ASP A 127 -26.55 -9.99 6.77
N GLN A 128 -26.98 -9.14 5.84
CA GLN A 128 -26.39 -9.05 4.50
C GLN A 128 -25.40 -7.89 4.42
N PHE A 129 -24.14 -8.23 4.13
CA PHE A 129 -23.12 -7.26 3.75
C PHE A 129 -23.10 -7.09 2.21
N VAL A 130 -23.21 -5.85 1.73
CA VAL A 130 -23.09 -5.52 0.30
C VAL A 130 -22.21 -4.28 0.17
N TRP A 131 -21.08 -4.44 -0.49
CA TRP A 131 -20.19 -3.36 -0.88
C TRP A 131 -20.08 -3.30 -2.40
N MET A 132 -20.04 -2.08 -2.95
CA MET A 132 -19.85 -1.85 -4.38
C MET A 132 -18.47 -1.27 -4.60
N GLN A 133 -17.71 -1.86 -5.51
CA GLN A 133 -16.39 -1.40 -5.93
C GLN A 133 -16.23 -1.56 -7.45
N SER A 134 -15.11 -1.12 -7.99
CA SER A 134 -14.91 -0.99 -9.45
C SER A 134 -14.73 -2.34 -10.17
N GLY A 135 -14.28 -3.38 -9.47
CA GLY A 135 -14.00 -4.70 -10.03
C GLY A 135 -14.01 -5.83 -9.00
N GLU A 136 -13.89 -7.05 -9.48
CA GLU A 136 -13.70 -8.24 -8.64
C GLU A 136 -12.25 -8.29 -8.15
N PRO A 137 -11.99 -8.63 -6.86
CA PRO A 137 -10.62 -8.91 -6.40
C PRO A 137 -9.93 -9.97 -7.27
N ALA A 138 -8.69 -9.73 -7.67
CA ALA A 138 -7.92 -10.70 -8.46
C ALA A 138 -7.58 -11.96 -7.63
N THR A 139 -7.40 -11.78 -6.33
CA THR A 139 -7.11 -12.83 -5.36
C THR A 139 -7.54 -12.38 -3.96
N LEU A 140 -7.38 -13.25 -2.96
CA LEU A 140 -7.49 -12.91 -1.53
C LEU A 140 -6.16 -13.08 -0.79
N TRP A 141 -5.07 -13.27 -1.54
CA TRP A 141 -3.70 -13.28 -1.04
C TRP A 141 -3.01 -11.96 -1.38
N CYS A 142 -3.02 -11.06 -0.42
CA CYS A 142 -2.86 -9.62 -0.63
C CYS A 142 -1.41 -9.17 -0.74
N ILE A 143 -0.49 -10.00 -0.26
CA ILE A 143 0.91 -9.62 -0.09
C ILE A 143 1.66 -9.44 -1.42
N ASP A 144 1.06 -9.87 -2.54
CA ASP A 144 1.60 -9.79 -3.90
C ASP A 144 0.73 -8.94 -4.84
N GLU A 145 -0.19 -8.13 -4.30
CA GLU A 145 -1.13 -7.33 -5.09
C GLU A 145 -0.95 -5.83 -4.85
N THR A 146 -1.28 -5.05 -5.88
CA THR A 146 -1.19 -3.59 -5.91
C THR A 146 -2.54 -2.94 -6.25
N ASP A 147 -3.55 -3.74 -6.61
CA ASP A 147 -4.88 -3.24 -6.99
C ASP A 147 -5.77 -2.97 -5.77
N GLY A 148 -6.53 -1.88 -5.82
CA GLY A 148 -7.40 -1.46 -4.72
C GLY A 148 -8.63 -2.36 -4.50
N GLU A 149 -9.03 -3.15 -5.51
CA GLU A 149 -10.16 -4.07 -5.41
C GLU A 149 -9.81 -5.26 -4.50
N THR A 150 -8.60 -5.80 -4.63
CA THR A 150 -8.05 -6.86 -3.78
C THR A 150 -7.72 -6.34 -2.39
N LEU A 151 -6.98 -5.23 -2.29
CA LEU A 151 -6.51 -4.71 -1.01
C LEU A 151 -7.67 -4.36 -0.07
N ARG A 152 -8.79 -3.84 -0.57
CA ARG A 152 -9.96 -3.55 0.28
C ARG A 152 -10.61 -4.79 0.88
N ALA A 153 -10.73 -5.87 0.11
CA ALA A 153 -11.25 -7.13 0.64
C ALA A 153 -10.31 -7.71 1.69
N CYS A 154 -9.01 -7.61 1.44
CA CYS A 154 -7.94 -8.05 2.31
C CYS A 154 -7.91 -7.36 3.67
N GLU A 155 -8.12 -6.05 3.72
CA GLU A 155 -8.21 -5.29 4.98
C GLU A 155 -9.33 -5.77 5.90
N GLN A 156 -10.30 -6.56 5.40
CA GLN A 156 -11.36 -7.15 6.23
C GLN A 156 -11.03 -8.56 6.73
N ILE A 157 -9.96 -9.17 6.21
CA ILE A 157 -9.58 -10.57 6.47
C ILE A 157 -8.24 -10.64 7.23
N PHE A 158 -7.33 -9.70 6.96
CA PHE A 158 -6.03 -9.58 7.60
C PHE A 158 -6.06 -8.48 8.66
N GLU A 159 -5.23 -8.61 9.68
CA GLU A 159 -5.07 -7.61 10.73
C GLU A 159 -3.58 -7.23 10.85
N ALA A 160 -3.30 -5.94 10.90
CA ALA A 160 -1.94 -5.41 10.94
C ALA A 160 -1.46 -5.14 12.38
N LEU A 161 -0.15 -4.99 12.58
CA LEU A 161 0.41 -4.61 13.90
C LEU A 161 -0.09 -3.24 14.37
N LEU A 162 -0.24 -2.31 13.43
CA LEU A 162 -0.77 -0.97 13.63
C LEU A 162 -1.89 -0.72 12.61
N SER A 163 -2.81 0.17 12.95
CA SER A 163 -3.90 0.58 12.07
C SER A 163 -4.01 2.10 12.01
N PHE A 164 -4.94 2.60 11.21
CA PHE A 164 -5.32 4.01 11.21
C PHE A 164 -6.69 4.18 11.87
N LYS A 165 -6.84 5.24 12.66
CA LYS A 165 -8.14 5.61 13.23
C LYS A 165 -9.17 5.80 12.13
N VAL A 166 -10.40 5.39 12.41
CA VAL A 166 -11.56 5.52 11.52
C VAL A 166 -11.63 6.92 10.89
N GLY A 167 -11.57 6.98 9.55
CA GLY A 167 -11.65 8.22 8.78
C GLY A 167 -10.45 9.17 8.92
N SER A 168 -9.30 8.67 9.34
CA SER A 168 -8.08 9.43 9.62
C SER A 168 -6.84 8.71 9.08
N THR A 169 -5.72 9.41 9.11
CA THR A 169 -4.37 8.84 8.89
C THR A 169 -3.55 8.83 10.19
N GLU A 170 -4.21 9.05 11.34
CA GLU A 170 -3.58 8.93 12.65
C GLU A 170 -3.41 7.46 13.00
N VAL A 171 -2.18 7.04 13.29
CA VAL A 171 -1.84 5.67 13.63
C VAL A 171 -2.38 5.29 15.02
N GLU A 172 -2.91 4.08 15.15
CA GLU A 172 -3.35 3.49 16.41
C GLU A 172 -2.92 2.01 16.57
N PRO A 173 -2.94 1.47 17.80
CA PRO A 173 -2.57 0.07 18.07
C PRO A 173 -3.49 -0.95 17.36
N GLY A 174 -2.92 -1.81 16.50
CA GLY A 174 -3.57 -2.98 15.89
C GLY A 174 -3.28 -4.23 16.72
N LEU A 175 -2.73 -5.29 16.12
CA LEU A 175 -2.25 -6.49 16.85
C LEU A 175 -1.14 -6.19 17.85
N ALA A 176 -0.39 -5.11 17.67
CA ALA A 176 0.56 -4.61 18.66
C ALA A 176 -0.11 -3.58 19.58
N GLU A 177 0.03 -3.73 20.89
CA GLU A 177 -0.47 -2.77 21.89
C GLU A 177 0.46 -1.57 22.08
N SER A 178 1.76 -1.75 21.79
CA SER A 178 2.76 -0.68 21.85
C SER A 178 3.98 -1.03 21.00
N TYR A 179 4.79 -0.02 20.70
CA TYR A 179 6.08 -0.18 20.02
C TYR A 179 7.10 0.84 20.51
N VAL A 180 8.37 0.50 20.36
CA VAL A 180 9.51 1.40 20.66
C VAL A 180 10.52 1.29 19.52
N ALA A 181 10.96 2.44 19.00
CA ALA A 181 12.09 2.52 18.07
C ALA A 181 13.41 2.74 18.84
N ASN A 182 14.52 2.26 18.28
CA ASN A 182 15.84 2.73 18.70
C ASN A 182 16.11 4.18 18.24
N ASP A 183 17.18 4.79 18.75
CA ASP A 183 17.50 6.21 18.51
C ASP A 183 17.65 6.57 17.02
N ASP A 184 18.15 5.61 16.22
CA ASP A 184 18.38 5.78 14.78
C ASP A 184 17.18 5.38 13.91
N ALA A 185 16.07 4.94 14.52
CA ALA A 185 14.86 4.43 13.85
C ALA A 185 15.11 3.25 12.87
N THR A 186 16.16 2.47 13.11
CA THR A 186 16.54 1.28 12.33
C THR A 186 16.04 -0.03 12.94
N GLU A 187 15.65 -0.03 14.21
CA GLU A 187 15.10 -1.18 14.91
C GLU A 187 13.82 -0.79 15.65
N TRP A 188 12.78 -1.62 15.52
CA TRP A 188 11.48 -1.42 16.13
C TRP A 188 11.08 -2.67 16.92
N THR A 189 10.76 -2.50 18.20
CA THR A 189 10.25 -3.58 19.06
C THR A 189 8.75 -3.39 19.29
N PHE A 190 7.96 -4.37 18.88
CA PHE A 190 6.50 -4.38 19.08
C PHE A 190 6.11 -5.30 20.23
N THR A 191 5.20 -4.84 21.08
CA THR A 191 4.54 -5.68 22.11
C THR A 191 3.19 -6.12 21.58
N LEU A 192 2.97 -7.44 21.45
CA LEU A 192 1.74 -8.00 20.89
C LEU A 192 0.63 -8.14 21.94
N ARG A 193 -0.61 -7.90 21.49
CA ARG A 193 -1.81 -8.18 22.28
C ARG A 193 -1.88 -9.66 22.66
N GLN A 194 -2.24 -9.92 23.91
CA GLN A 194 -2.39 -11.28 24.41
C GLN A 194 -3.80 -11.82 24.16
N GLY A 195 -3.90 -13.12 23.90
CA GLY A 195 -5.18 -13.83 23.78
C GLY A 195 -5.93 -13.62 22.46
N VAL A 196 -5.31 -12.97 21.47
CA VAL A 196 -5.83 -12.89 20.11
C VAL A 196 -5.84 -14.30 19.52
N GLN A 197 -6.96 -14.68 18.89
CA GLN A 197 -7.17 -15.99 18.29
C GLN A 197 -7.42 -15.86 16.80
N PHE A 198 -6.85 -16.77 16.03
CA PHE A 198 -7.23 -17.02 14.64
C PHE A 198 -8.58 -17.74 14.58
N HIS A 199 -9.20 -17.78 13.39
CA HIS A 199 -10.50 -18.41 13.19
C HIS A 199 -10.53 -19.93 13.46
N ASP A 200 -9.37 -20.59 13.48
CA ASP A 200 -9.22 -22.00 13.85
C ASP A 200 -8.99 -22.23 15.36
N GLY A 201 -8.90 -21.16 16.14
CA GLY A 201 -8.68 -21.18 17.59
C GLY A 201 -7.21 -21.16 18.00
N ALA A 202 -6.25 -21.12 17.08
CA ALA A 202 -4.84 -20.91 17.41
C ALA A 202 -4.63 -19.51 18.02
N LEU A 203 -3.69 -19.39 18.96
CA LEU A 203 -3.33 -18.11 19.56
C LEU A 203 -2.25 -17.43 18.73
N LEU A 204 -2.38 -16.12 18.55
CA LEU A 204 -1.34 -15.28 17.95
C LEU A 204 -0.12 -15.21 18.86
N ASP A 205 1.06 -15.46 18.29
CA ASP A 205 2.35 -15.12 18.89
C ASP A 205 3.31 -14.45 17.90
N ALA A 206 4.53 -14.16 18.36
CA ALA A 206 5.53 -13.46 17.54
C ALA A 206 6.01 -14.27 16.33
N SER A 207 5.91 -15.61 16.37
CA SER A 207 6.29 -16.47 15.26
C SER A 207 5.33 -16.34 14.07
N ASP A 208 4.05 -16.06 14.32
CA ASP A 208 3.06 -15.80 13.26
C ASP A 208 3.34 -14.48 12.53
N VAL A 209 3.77 -13.46 13.28
CA VAL A 209 4.21 -12.17 12.71
C VAL A 209 5.44 -12.40 11.84
N VAL A 210 6.43 -13.14 12.35
CA VAL A 210 7.63 -13.51 11.57
C VAL A 210 7.25 -14.30 10.32
N ALA A 211 6.30 -15.24 10.42
CA ALA A 211 5.85 -16.03 9.28
C ALA A 211 5.19 -15.16 8.19
N SER A 212 4.46 -14.12 8.57
CA SER A 212 3.86 -13.17 7.63
C SER A 212 4.92 -12.35 6.89
N TYR A 213 5.93 -11.84 7.60
CA TYR A 213 7.08 -11.18 6.96
C TYR A 213 7.91 -12.14 6.10
N ALA A 214 8.11 -13.38 6.52
CA ALA A 214 8.85 -14.37 5.74
C ALA A 214 8.12 -14.74 4.45
N ALA A 215 6.77 -14.77 4.45
CA ALA A 215 5.99 -15.04 3.24
C ALA A 215 6.21 -13.98 2.15
N VAL A 216 6.44 -12.72 2.51
CA VAL A 216 6.71 -11.65 1.54
C VAL A 216 8.20 -11.43 1.28
N TRP A 217 9.07 -11.63 2.28
CA TRP A 217 10.49 -11.25 2.20
C TRP A 217 11.42 -12.40 1.79
N ASP A 218 11.15 -13.64 2.22
CA ASP A 218 12.05 -14.78 1.98
C ASP A 218 11.62 -15.56 0.73
N ALA A 219 12.40 -15.45 -0.35
CA ALA A 219 12.14 -16.13 -1.61
C ALA A 219 12.21 -17.67 -1.49
N ALA A 220 12.81 -18.21 -0.43
CA ALA A 220 12.83 -19.64 -0.14
C ALA A 220 11.63 -20.10 0.71
N SER A 221 10.81 -19.18 1.23
CA SER A 221 9.62 -19.51 2.00
C SER A 221 8.62 -20.27 1.12
N PRO A 222 8.03 -21.38 1.62
CA PRO A 222 6.98 -22.09 0.88
C PRO A 222 5.72 -21.24 0.67
N ASN A 223 5.57 -20.15 1.43
CA ASN A 223 4.46 -19.21 1.34
C ASN A 223 4.80 -17.96 0.50
N HIS A 224 6.01 -17.87 -0.07
CA HIS A 224 6.39 -16.83 -1.03
C HIS A 224 5.87 -17.19 -2.42
N VAL A 225 4.54 -17.23 -2.51
CA VAL A 225 3.79 -17.56 -3.72
C VAL A 225 2.71 -16.50 -3.87
N GLY A 226 2.63 -15.90 -5.06
CA GLY A 226 1.64 -14.89 -5.38
C GLY A 226 1.17 -15.02 -6.83
N ARG A 227 0.19 -14.20 -7.23
CA ARG A 227 -0.36 -14.20 -8.59
C ARG A 227 0.67 -13.72 -9.60
N THR A 228 1.41 -12.68 -9.25
CA THR A 228 2.48 -12.08 -10.05
C THR A 228 3.83 -12.69 -9.71
N GLY A 229 4.05 -12.99 -8.42
CA GLY A 229 5.34 -13.43 -7.87
C GLY A 229 6.37 -12.32 -7.75
N ASN A 230 6.00 -11.06 -7.98
CA ASN A 230 6.91 -9.93 -7.98
C ASN A 230 7.00 -9.20 -6.63
N PHE A 231 5.97 -9.33 -5.79
CA PHE A 231 5.78 -8.65 -4.50
C PHE A 231 6.18 -7.17 -4.59
N GLU A 232 5.55 -6.48 -5.55
CA GLU A 232 6.00 -5.19 -6.06
C GLU A 232 6.16 -4.12 -4.97
N TYR A 233 5.16 -3.97 -4.09
CA TYR A 233 5.24 -3.04 -2.97
C TYR A 233 6.39 -3.37 -2.02
N PHE A 234 6.63 -4.66 -1.73
CA PHE A 234 7.73 -5.03 -0.84
C PHE A 234 9.08 -4.63 -1.42
N THR A 235 9.32 -4.92 -2.69
CA THR A 235 10.59 -4.57 -3.35
C THR A 235 10.75 -3.05 -3.54
N ALA A 236 9.65 -2.33 -3.81
CA ALA A 236 9.66 -0.88 -3.93
C ALA A 236 10.09 -0.18 -2.63
N PHE A 237 9.61 -0.65 -1.48
CA PHE A 237 9.85 0.00 -0.18
C PHE A 237 11.01 -0.60 0.62
N PHE A 238 11.19 -1.92 0.60
CA PHE A 238 12.14 -2.66 1.44
C PHE A 238 13.27 -3.33 0.65
N ASN A 239 13.27 -3.18 -0.68
CA ASN A 239 14.33 -3.66 -1.57
C ASN A 239 14.43 -5.21 -1.59
N LYS A 240 15.64 -5.75 -1.76
CA LYS A 240 15.91 -7.16 -2.09
C LYS A 240 15.27 -8.19 -1.15
N PHE A 241 14.77 -9.27 -1.74
CA PHE A 241 14.36 -10.47 -1.03
C PHE A 241 15.53 -11.18 -0.33
N LEU A 242 15.24 -11.85 0.77
CA LEU A 242 16.14 -12.84 1.35
C LEU A 242 16.14 -14.09 0.48
N ASN A 243 17.29 -14.75 0.38
CA ASN A 243 17.45 -16.02 -0.35
C ASN A 243 16.98 -16.02 -1.81
N ALA A 244 16.93 -14.85 -2.47
CA ALA A 244 16.67 -14.77 -3.90
C ALA A 244 17.75 -15.51 -4.70
N THR A 245 17.34 -16.23 -5.75
CA THR A 245 18.28 -16.78 -6.72
C THR A 245 18.88 -15.65 -7.56
N GLU A 246 20.20 -15.66 -7.74
CA GLU A 246 20.93 -14.73 -8.64
C GLU A 246 20.45 -14.80 -10.09
#